data_AF-A8M097-F1
#
_entry.id   AF-A8M097-F1
#
_cell.length_a   1.000
_cell.length_b   1.000
_cell.length_c   1.000
_cell.angle_alpha   90.00
_cell.angle_beta   90.00
_cell.angle_gamma   90.00
#
_symmetry.space_group_name_H-M   'P 1'
#
loop_
_entity.id
_entity.type
_entity.pdbx_description
1 polymer ?
#
loop_
_entity_poly.entity_id
_entity_poly.type
_entity_poly.pdbx_seq_one_letter_code
_entity_poly.pdbx_strand_id
1 'polypeptide(L)'
;MSAHDWRRCRQVARTGTVADALREIGSLQAGRGSFVVVPAGPDAPATVADPLLAAEGIAVLRRPAGRHPSGAPAPASVAREVTLATAWLRLGLSERLLDDCLGYLHGRATGGEPLIGQQLVRGELAEIRMDHLEVAAVLDAAPPSDAQLLDVHRQITGADRALLRLLGASGFVADGPGRVAYVSELLADTYAGGHRDV
;
A
#
# COMPACT_ATOMS: atom_id res chain seq x y z
N MET A 1 -14.25 3.04 -12.92
CA MET A 1 -13.02 3.18 -13.73
C MET A 1 -12.69 1.88 -14.47
N SER A 2 -11.88 1.93 -15.52
CA SER A 2 -11.46 0.76 -16.31
C SER A 2 -10.24 0.06 -15.69
N ALA A 3 -9.99 -1.21 -16.01
CA ALA A 3 -8.80 -1.94 -15.56
C ALA A 3 -7.47 -1.27 -15.99
N HIS A 4 -7.50 -0.47 -17.06
CA HIS A 4 -6.35 0.32 -17.51
C HIS A 4 -5.98 1.42 -16.51
N ASP A 5 -6.97 2.05 -15.88
CA ASP A 5 -6.77 3.14 -14.93
C ASP A 5 -6.08 2.64 -13.64
N TRP A 6 -6.39 1.41 -13.20
CA TRP A 6 -5.75 0.83 -12.01
C TRP A 6 -4.31 0.37 -12.24
N ARG A 7 -3.98 -0.10 -13.44
CA ARG A 7 -2.58 -0.37 -13.81
C ARG A 7 -1.74 0.90 -13.83
N ARG A 8 -2.31 2.02 -14.26
CA ARG A 8 -1.67 3.34 -14.15
C ARG A 8 -1.44 3.72 -12.69
N CYS A 9 -2.43 3.54 -11.82
CA CYS A 9 -2.27 3.78 -10.39
C CYS A 9 -1.12 2.97 -9.77
N ARG A 10 -1.02 1.67 -10.10
CA ARG A 10 0.12 0.81 -9.68
C ARG A 10 1.46 1.37 -10.17
N GLN A 11 1.53 1.77 -11.43
CA GLN A 11 2.77 2.30 -12.01
C GLN A 11 3.20 3.62 -11.33
N VAL A 12 2.24 4.51 -11.06
CA VAL A 12 2.50 5.76 -10.33
C VAL A 12 2.95 5.47 -8.90
N ALA A 13 2.32 4.51 -8.20
CA ALA A 13 2.74 4.09 -6.87
C ALA A 13 4.18 3.54 -6.86
N ARG A 14 4.55 2.76 -7.89
CA ARG A 14 5.88 2.18 -7.99
C ARG A 14 6.98 3.22 -8.25
N THR A 15 6.70 4.25 -9.04
CA THR A 15 7.72 5.17 -9.56
C THR A 15 7.64 6.60 -9.04
N GLY A 16 6.51 7.00 -8.46
CA GLY A 16 6.21 8.34 -7.98
C GLY A 16 6.04 8.41 -6.46
N THR A 17 5.24 9.37 -5.99
CA THR A 17 4.92 9.51 -4.56
C THR A 17 3.62 8.78 -4.21
N VAL A 18 3.44 8.44 -2.94
CA VAL A 18 2.16 7.86 -2.48
C VAL A 18 1.01 8.85 -2.68
N ALA A 19 1.26 10.14 -2.46
CA ALA A 19 0.26 11.20 -2.70
C ALA A 19 -0.19 11.24 -4.16
N ASP A 20 0.72 11.09 -5.14
CA ASP A 20 0.37 11.04 -6.56
C ASP A 20 -0.49 9.81 -6.89
N ALA A 21 -0.12 8.65 -6.36
CA ALA A 21 -0.90 7.43 -6.56
C ALA A 21 -2.31 7.56 -5.95
N LEU A 22 -2.44 8.18 -4.78
CA LEU A 22 -3.74 8.47 -4.17
C LEU A 22 -4.56 9.46 -5.02
N ARG A 23 -3.93 10.40 -5.72
CA ARG A 23 -4.64 11.30 -6.66
C ARG A 23 -5.22 10.55 -7.86
N GLU A 24 -4.54 9.50 -8.34
CA GLU A 24 -5.04 8.65 -9.43
C GLU A 24 -6.28 7.84 -9.00
N ILE A 25 -6.41 7.50 -7.71
CA ILE A 25 -7.65 6.91 -7.16
C ILE A 25 -8.78 7.95 -7.07
N GLY A 26 -8.45 9.24 -7.05
CA GLY A 26 -9.40 10.35 -6.96
C GLY A 26 -10.01 10.50 -5.56
N SER A 27 -10.99 11.41 -5.43
CA SER A 27 -11.68 11.72 -4.18
C SER A 27 -12.69 10.64 -3.78
N LEU A 28 -12.28 9.37 -3.75
CA LEU A 28 -13.13 8.30 -3.26
C LEU A 28 -13.16 8.32 -1.73
N GLN A 29 -14.11 9.08 -1.19
CA GLN A 29 -14.36 9.23 0.25
C GLN A 29 -14.95 7.98 0.93
N ALA A 30 -15.05 6.86 0.19
CA ALA A 30 -15.72 5.64 0.58
C ALA A 30 -14.73 4.61 1.14
N GLY A 31 -14.44 4.71 2.43
CA GLY A 31 -13.81 3.64 3.22
C GLY A 31 -14.83 3.02 4.17
N ARG A 32 -14.61 1.77 4.60
CA ARG A 32 -15.50 1.09 5.54
C ARG A 32 -15.47 1.71 6.95
N GLY A 33 -14.37 2.37 7.32
CA GLY A 33 -14.18 3.03 8.62
C GLY A 33 -14.49 4.53 8.63
N SER A 34 -14.49 5.15 9.82
CA SER A 34 -14.75 6.58 10.04
C SER A 34 -13.62 7.52 9.60
N PHE A 35 -12.56 6.98 9.00
CA PHE A 35 -11.41 7.73 8.52
C PHE A 35 -11.22 7.48 7.03
N VAL A 36 -10.58 8.44 6.36
CA VAL A 36 -10.16 8.36 4.97
C VAL A 36 -8.74 8.89 4.85
N VAL A 37 -7.94 8.22 4.03
CA VAL A 37 -6.58 8.64 3.71
C VAL A 37 -6.62 9.40 2.39
N VAL A 38 -6.08 10.62 2.36
CA VAL A 38 -6.11 11.50 1.19
C VAL A 38 -4.75 12.15 0.97
N PRO A 39 -4.44 12.63 -0.24
CA PRO A 39 -3.30 13.52 -0.44
C PRO A 39 -3.44 14.77 0.45
N ALA A 40 -2.36 15.15 1.13
CA ALA A 40 -2.31 16.38 1.90
C ALA A 40 -2.44 17.59 0.96
N GLY A 41 -3.16 18.61 1.43
CA GLY A 41 -3.39 19.85 0.70
C GLY A 41 -3.94 20.94 1.62
N PRO A 42 -3.93 22.21 1.19
CA PRO A 42 -4.39 23.33 1.99
C PRO A 42 -5.86 23.18 2.42
N ASP A 43 -6.67 22.52 1.62
CA ASP A 43 -8.10 22.29 1.86
C ASP A 43 -8.41 20.99 2.62
N ALA A 44 -7.38 20.22 3.01
CA ALA A 44 -7.50 18.93 3.67
C ALA A 44 -6.70 18.90 4.99
N PRO A 45 -7.08 19.70 6.01
CA PRO A 45 -6.38 19.70 7.29
C PRO A 45 -6.52 18.33 7.97
N ALA A 46 -5.38 17.69 8.25
CA ALA A 46 -5.34 16.36 8.85
C ALA A 46 -6.07 16.34 10.20
N THR A 47 -6.96 15.37 10.39
CA THR A 47 -7.59 15.13 11.70
C THR A 47 -6.66 14.37 12.64
N VAL A 48 -5.78 13.54 12.08
CA VAL A 48 -4.72 12.86 12.82
C VAL A 48 -3.39 13.42 12.35
N ALA A 49 -2.65 14.05 13.27
CA ALA A 49 -1.31 14.53 13.00
C ALA A 49 -0.32 13.36 13.15
N ASP A 50 0.16 12.85 12.02
CA ASP A 50 1.19 11.82 11.97
C ASP A 50 2.34 12.31 11.08
N PRO A 51 3.55 12.52 11.66
CA PRO A 51 4.73 12.96 10.90
C PRO A 51 5.12 12.04 9.75
N LEU A 52 4.91 10.72 9.89
CA LEU A 52 5.23 9.73 8.85
C LEU A 52 4.29 9.90 7.65
N LEU A 53 3.00 10.13 7.90
CA LEU A 53 2.03 10.37 6.84
C LEU A 53 2.26 11.72 6.17
N ALA A 54 2.57 12.76 6.96
CA ALA A 54 2.88 14.08 6.43
C ALA A 54 4.12 14.07 5.53
N ALA A 55 5.15 13.29 5.89
CA ALA A 55 6.35 13.14 5.07
C ALA A 55 6.10 12.47 3.71
N GLU A 56 5.04 11.66 3.59
CA GLU A 56 4.58 11.09 2.32
C GLU A 56 3.56 11.98 1.59
N GLY A 57 3.29 13.18 2.11
CA GLY A 57 2.31 14.11 1.55
C GLY A 57 0.88 13.61 1.69
N ILE A 58 0.58 12.91 2.79
CA ILE A 58 -0.71 12.27 3.06
C ILE A 58 -1.34 12.87 4.32
N ALA A 59 -2.66 12.99 4.32
CA ALA A 59 -3.46 13.37 5.47
C ALA A 59 -4.52 12.30 5.78
N VAL A 60 -4.79 12.09 7.06
CA VAL A 60 -5.93 11.28 7.52
C VAL A 60 -7.03 12.21 8.00
N LEU A 61 -8.19 12.11 7.38
CA LEU A 61 -9.36 12.89 7.72
C LEU A 61 -10.39 12.02 8.42
N ARG A 62 -11.00 12.54 9.49
CA ARG A 62 -12.21 11.95 10.04
C ARG A 62 -13.36 12.26 9.09
N ARG A 63 -14.06 11.22 8.64
CA ARG A 63 -15.29 11.41 7.90
C ARG A 63 -16.30 12.09 8.83
N PRO A 64 -16.89 13.24 8.45
CA PRO A 64 -17.93 13.85 9.26
C PRO A 64 -19.05 12.83 9.49
N ALA A 65 -19.40 12.61 10.76
CA ALA A 65 -20.53 11.77 11.12
C ALA A 65 -21.80 12.41 10.57
N GLY A 66 -22.32 11.86 9.48
CA GLY A 66 -23.46 12.41 8.76
C GLY A 66 -23.06 13.50 7.76
N ARG A 67 -23.05 13.12 6.47
CA ARG A 67 -23.81 13.75 5.37
C ARG A 67 -23.23 13.32 4.02
N HIS A 68 -23.59 12.12 3.58
CA HIS A 68 -24.19 12.05 2.24
C HIS A 68 -25.48 12.88 2.28
N PRO A 69 -25.96 13.50 1.19
CA PRO A 69 -27.26 14.20 1.17
C PRO A 69 -28.44 13.35 1.73
N SER A 70 -28.26 12.02 1.81
CA SER A 70 -29.24 11.04 2.32
C SER A 70 -28.86 10.34 3.64
N GLY A 71 -27.74 10.64 4.31
CA GLY A 71 -27.36 9.97 5.56
C GLY A 71 -27.03 8.46 5.47
N ALA A 72 -27.02 7.90 4.26
CA ALA A 72 -26.72 6.49 4.01
C ALA A 72 -25.19 6.24 3.92
N PRO A 73 -24.71 5.05 4.33
CA PRO A 73 -23.34 4.62 4.02
C PRO A 73 -23.09 4.70 2.52
N ALA A 74 -21.83 4.89 2.11
CA ALA A 74 -21.46 4.85 0.70
C ALA A 74 -21.97 3.54 0.06
N PRO A 75 -22.44 3.56 -1.20
CA PRO A 75 -22.90 2.35 -1.85
C PRO A 75 -21.83 1.26 -1.82
N ALA A 76 -22.22 0.01 -1.56
CA ALA A 76 -21.29 -1.12 -1.44
C ALA A 76 -20.37 -1.28 -2.67
N SER A 77 -20.88 -0.93 -3.86
CA SER A 77 -20.12 -0.91 -5.11
C SER A 77 -18.95 0.09 -5.08
N VAL A 78 -19.16 1.28 -4.49
CA VAL A 78 -18.12 2.31 -4.39
C VAL A 78 -17.06 1.89 -3.37
N ALA A 79 -17.46 1.37 -2.21
CA ALA A 79 -16.52 0.87 -1.21
C ALA A 79 -15.64 -0.25 -1.78
N ARG A 80 -16.23 -1.16 -2.55
CA ARG A 80 -15.51 -2.25 -3.23
C ARG A 80 -14.57 -1.74 -4.33
N GLU A 81 -14.98 -0.73 -5.11
CA GLU A 81 -14.10 -0.10 -6.10
C GLU A 81 -12.87 0.53 -5.43
N VAL A 82 -13.02 1.18 -4.26
CA VAL A 82 -11.90 1.71 -3.48
C VAL A 82 -11.01 0.62 -2.92
N THR A 83 -11.57 -0.47 -2.39
CA THR A 83 -10.78 -1.63 -1.94
C THR A 83 -9.94 -2.18 -3.11
N LEU A 84 -10.53 -2.33 -4.30
CA LEU A 84 -9.79 -2.78 -5.48
C LEU A 84 -8.70 -1.78 -5.90
N ALA A 85 -9.03 -0.49 -5.96
CA ALA A 85 -8.09 0.57 -6.31
C ALA A 85 -6.87 0.62 -5.37
N THR A 86 -7.13 0.50 -4.07
CA THR A 86 -6.09 0.53 -3.05
C THR A 86 -5.24 -0.73 -3.08
N ALA A 87 -5.77 -1.90 -3.46
CA ALA A 87 -4.97 -3.10 -3.71
C ALA A 87 -3.94 -2.88 -4.85
N TRP A 88 -4.36 -2.26 -5.96
CA TRP A 88 -3.47 -1.91 -7.08
C TRP A 88 -2.38 -0.92 -6.68
N LEU A 89 -2.74 0.14 -5.95
CA LEU A 89 -1.78 1.10 -5.41
C LEU A 89 -0.76 0.41 -4.51
N ARG A 90 -1.23 -0.40 -3.57
CA ARG A 90 -0.37 -1.10 -2.62
C ARG A 90 0.57 -2.09 -3.29
N LEU A 91 0.12 -2.80 -4.32
CA LEU A 91 1.00 -3.65 -5.13
C LEU A 91 2.16 -2.83 -5.72
N GLY A 92 1.87 -1.63 -6.25
CA GLY A 92 2.93 -0.75 -6.77
C GLY A 92 3.91 -0.27 -5.70
N LEU A 93 3.42 0.06 -4.50
CA LEU A 93 4.29 0.41 -3.36
C LEU A 93 5.17 -0.77 -2.92
N SER A 94 4.62 -1.97 -2.89
CA SER A 94 5.35 -3.19 -2.54
C SER A 94 6.44 -3.53 -3.57
N GLU A 95 6.15 -3.34 -4.87
CA GLU A 95 7.14 -3.49 -5.92
C GLU A 95 8.27 -2.45 -5.83
N ARG A 96 7.95 -1.21 -5.47
CA ARG A 96 8.96 -0.19 -5.18
C ARG A 96 9.83 -0.58 -3.99
N LEU A 97 9.22 -1.07 -2.91
CA LEU A 97 9.95 -1.54 -1.74
C LEU A 97 10.91 -2.69 -2.09
N LEU A 98 10.49 -3.60 -2.99
CA LEU A 98 11.37 -4.63 -3.54
C LEU A 98 12.54 -4.02 -4.33
N ASP A 99 12.28 -3.04 -5.20
CA ASP A 99 13.33 -2.34 -5.96
C ASP A 99 14.34 -1.64 -5.01
N ASP A 100 13.85 -0.98 -3.96
CA ASP A 100 14.67 -0.34 -2.91
C ASP A 100 15.50 -1.36 -2.12
N CYS A 101 14.89 -2.51 -1.76
CA CYS A 101 15.58 -3.63 -1.11
C CYS A 101 16.69 -4.19 -1.98
N LEU A 102 16.44 -4.40 -3.28
CA LEU A 102 17.46 -4.85 -4.22
C LEU A 102 18.62 -3.85 -4.28
N GLY A 103 18.34 -2.55 -4.34
CA GLY A 103 19.36 -1.50 -4.29
C GLY A 103 20.21 -1.55 -3.02
N TYR A 104 19.56 -1.68 -1.85
CA TYR A 104 20.24 -1.78 -0.56
C TYR A 104 21.13 -3.03 -0.45
N LEU A 105 20.61 -4.20 -0.84
CA LEU A 105 21.29 -5.48 -0.69
C LEU A 105 22.47 -5.64 -1.67
N HIS A 106 22.47 -4.94 -2.80
CA HIS A 106 23.64 -4.84 -3.67
C HIS A 106 24.79 -4.06 -3.01
N GLY A 107 24.47 -2.97 -2.31
CA GLY A 107 25.47 -2.12 -1.65
C GLY A 107 25.98 -2.65 -0.31
N ARG A 108 25.27 -3.60 0.31
CA ARG A 108 25.58 -4.14 1.64
C ARG A 108 26.34 -5.46 1.54
N ALA A 109 27.51 -5.52 2.18
CA ALA A 109 28.31 -6.75 2.27
C ALA A 109 28.40 -7.29 3.70
N THR A 110 28.47 -8.62 3.82
CA THR A 110 28.76 -9.34 5.06
C THR A 110 29.74 -10.47 4.73
N GLY A 111 30.82 -10.59 5.50
CA GLY A 111 31.86 -11.60 5.22
C GLY A 111 32.66 -11.34 3.93
N GLY A 112 32.65 -10.12 3.41
CA GLY A 112 33.34 -9.73 2.17
C GLY A 112 32.52 -9.90 0.89
N GLU A 113 31.33 -10.49 0.96
CA GLU A 113 30.41 -10.66 -0.18
C GLU A 113 29.15 -9.81 -0.03
N PRO A 114 28.60 -9.25 -1.13
CA PRO A 114 27.29 -8.62 -1.12
C PRO A 114 26.21 -9.59 -0.65
N LEU A 115 25.30 -9.12 0.22
CA LEU A 115 24.21 -9.94 0.77
C LEU A 115 23.32 -10.52 -0.32
N ILE A 116 23.14 -9.82 -1.43
CA ILE A 116 22.35 -10.32 -2.57
C ILE A 116 22.97 -11.58 -3.23
N GLY A 117 24.26 -11.84 -3.04
CA GLY A 117 24.90 -13.08 -3.51
C GLY A 117 24.48 -14.31 -2.69
N GLN A 118 23.96 -14.11 -1.48
CA GLN A 118 23.62 -15.21 -0.59
C GLN A 118 22.35 -15.93 -1.04
N GLN A 119 22.37 -17.27 -1.05
CA GLN A 119 21.26 -18.08 -1.55
C GLN A 119 19.95 -17.85 -0.77
N LEU A 120 20.04 -17.69 0.55
CA LEU A 120 18.87 -17.45 1.41
C LEU A 120 18.18 -16.12 1.05
N VAL A 121 18.97 -15.06 0.83
CA VAL A 121 18.45 -13.74 0.42
C VAL A 121 17.79 -13.83 -0.96
N ARG A 122 18.42 -14.53 -1.92
CA ARG A 122 17.84 -14.73 -3.27
C ARG A 122 16.56 -15.56 -3.24
N GLY A 123 16.49 -16.58 -2.39
CA GLY A 123 15.29 -17.39 -2.18
C GLY A 123 14.13 -16.53 -1.68
N GLU A 124 14.34 -15.78 -0.60
CA GLU A 124 13.30 -14.89 -0.03
C GLU A 124 12.82 -13.85 -1.07
N LEU A 125 13.74 -13.21 -1.80
CA LEU A 125 13.39 -12.25 -2.86
C LEU A 125 12.60 -12.89 -4.01
N ALA A 126 12.89 -14.15 -4.34
CA ALA A 126 12.15 -14.88 -5.37
C ALA A 126 10.72 -15.19 -4.91
N GLU A 127 10.54 -15.66 -3.68
CA GLU A 127 9.21 -15.90 -3.08
C GLU A 127 8.38 -14.61 -3.05
N ILE A 128 8.96 -13.50 -2.58
CA ILE A 128 8.29 -12.19 -2.57
C ILE A 128 7.89 -11.77 -4.00
N ARG A 129 8.75 -12.03 -4.99
CA ARG A 129 8.41 -11.72 -6.39
C ARG A 129 7.29 -12.62 -6.91
N MET A 130 7.23 -13.88 -6.49
CA MET A 130 6.12 -14.78 -6.81
C MET A 130 4.81 -14.28 -6.19
N ASP A 131 4.83 -13.84 -4.92
CA ASP A 131 3.67 -13.21 -4.27
C ASP A 131 3.14 -12.01 -5.07
N HIS A 132 4.03 -11.12 -5.53
CA HIS A 132 3.63 -9.98 -6.36
C HIS A 132 2.98 -10.39 -7.69
N LEU A 133 3.47 -11.47 -8.31
CA LEU A 133 2.92 -12.00 -9.56
C LEU A 133 1.54 -12.65 -9.35
N GLU A 134 1.36 -13.38 -8.26
CA GLU A 134 0.07 -13.96 -7.88
C GLU A 134 -0.96 -12.86 -7.61
N VAL A 135 -0.61 -11.87 -6.80
CA VAL A 135 -1.45 -10.70 -6.54
C VAL A 135 -1.84 -9.99 -7.84
N ALA A 136 -0.86 -9.74 -8.72
CA ALA A 136 -1.14 -9.13 -10.03
C ALA A 136 -2.13 -9.96 -10.86
N ALA A 137 -1.95 -11.28 -10.90
CA ALA A 137 -2.83 -12.19 -11.63
C ALA A 137 -4.27 -12.17 -11.09
N VAL A 138 -4.45 -12.14 -9.77
CA VAL A 138 -5.78 -12.01 -9.13
C VAL A 138 -6.43 -10.68 -9.48
N LEU A 139 -5.67 -9.59 -9.45
CA LEU A 139 -6.19 -8.24 -9.74
C LEU A 139 -6.50 -8.02 -11.24
N ASP A 140 -5.77 -8.70 -12.13
CA ASP A 140 -5.97 -8.64 -13.59
C ASP A 140 -7.12 -9.53 -14.10
N ALA A 141 -7.52 -10.55 -13.33
CA ALA A 141 -8.63 -11.43 -13.67
C ALA A 141 -9.99 -10.71 -13.58
N ALA A 142 -11.07 -11.40 -14.00
CA ALA A 142 -12.45 -10.93 -13.77
C ALA A 142 -12.65 -10.52 -12.29
N PRO A 143 -13.56 -9.56 -11.99
CA PRO A 143 -13.51 -8.81 -10.75
C PRO A 143 -13.37 -9.73 -9.51
N PRO A 144 -12.26 -9.64 -8.76
CA PRO A 144 -11.96 -10.57 -7.67
C PRO A 144 -13.03 -10.50 -6.59
N SER A 145 -13.47 -11.63 -6.03
CA SER A 145 -14.42 -11.63 -4.91
C SER A 145 -13.91 -10.81 -3.72
N ASP A 146 -14.79 -10.41 -2.81
CA ASP A 146 -14.40 -9.66 -1.59
C ASP A 146 -13.37 -10.44 -0.76
N ALA A 147 -13.46 -11.77 -0.71
CA ALA A 147 -12.49 -12.63 -0.03
C ALA A 147 -11.12 -12.59 -0.72
N GLN A 148 -11.08 -12.73 -2.05
CA GLN A 148 -9.84 -12.62 -2.81
C GLN A 148 -9.18 -11.24 -2.66
N LEU A 149 -9.97 -10.16 -2.61
CA LEU A 149 -9.44 -8.82 -2.34
C LEU A 149 -8.82 -8.74 -0.94
N LEU A 150 -9.50 -9.25 0.08
CA LEU A 150 -8.95 -9.27 1.43
C LEU A 150 -7.64 -10.06 1.51
N ASP A 151 -7.57 -11.21 0.86
CA ASP A 151 -6.38 -12.05 0.83
C ASP A 151 -5.23 -11.37 0.07
N VAL A 152 -5.51 -10.70 -1.06
CA VAL A 152 -4.53 -9.84 -1.75
C VAL A 152 -3.96 -8.78 -0.81
N HIS A 153 -4.81 -8.11 -0.04
CA HIS A 153 -4.34 -7.10 0.91
C HIS A 153 -3.42 -7.71 1.98
N ARG A 154 -3.72 -8.91 2.47
CA ARG A 154 -2.90 -9.63 3.46
C ARG A 154 -1.57 -10.11 2.86
N GLN A 155 -1.60 -10.66 1.64
CA GLN A 155 -0.41 -11.13 0.94
C GLN A 155 0.58 -9.98 0.71
N ILE A 156 0.09 -8.81 0.28
CA ILE A 156 0.94 -7.60 0.16
C ILE A 156 1.55 -7.22 1.52
N THR A 157 0.77 -7.23 2.61
CA THR A 157 1.33 -6.94 3.96
C THR A 157 2.41 -7.95 4.37
N GLY A 158 2.22 -9.23 4.05
CA GLY A 158 3.21 -10.28 4.29
C GLY A 158 4.52 -10.02 3.54
N ALA A 159 4.41 -9.74 2.24
CA ALA A 159 5.54 -9.40 1.37
C ALA A 159 6.28 -8.14 1.85
N ASP A 160 5.56 -7.06 2.17
CA ASP A 160 6.13 -5.82 2.69
C ASP A 160 6.94 -6.06 3.97
N ARG A 161 6.37 -6.82 4.91
CA ARG A 161 7.06 -7.17 6.16
C ARG A 161 8.28 -8.07 5.93
N ALA A 162 8.24 -8.97 4.95
CA ALA A 162 9.40 -9.78 4.56
C ALA A 162 10.54 -8.93 3.99
N LEU A 163 10.20 -8.00 3.10
CA LEU A 163 11.15 -7.02 2.55
C LEU A 163 11.80 -6.17 3.66
N LEU A 164 11.02 -5.63 4.59
CA LEU A 164 11.57 -4.85 5.71
C LEU A 164 12.53 -5.66 6.59
N ARG A 165 12.26 -6.96 6.81
CA ARG A 165 13.19 -7.83 7.57
C ARG A 165 14.53 -8.00 6.86
N LEU A 166 14.56 -8.08 5.52
CA LEU A 166 15.80 -8.16 4.75
C LEU A 166 16.66 -6.89 4.88
N LEU A 167 16.04 -5.74 5.17
CA LEU A 167 16.76 -4.48 5.41
C LEU A 167 17.37 -4.39 6.82
N GLY A 168 16.97 -5.27 7.75
CA GLY A 168 17.36 -5.20 9.15
C GLY A 168 16.88 -3.90 9.83
N ALA A 169 17.73 -3.30 10.67
CA ALA A 169 17.38 -2.06 11.38
C ALA A 169 17.06 -0.88 10.43
N SER A 170 17.66 -0.86 9.24
CA SER A 170 17.39 0.16 8.20
C SER A 170 15.94 0.12 7.70
N GLY A 171 15.23 -0.99 7.88
CA GLY A 171 13.81 -1.10 7.56
C GLY A 171 12.88 -0.38 8.53
N PHE A 172 13.38 0.06 9.70
CA PHE A 172 12.56 0.62 10.78
C PHE A 172 12.83 2.11 11.07
N VAL A 173 13.68 2.75 10.29
CA VAL A 173 13.94 4.19 10.42
C VAL A 173 12.82 5.01 9.77
N ALA A 174 12.43 6.11 10.42
CA ALA A 174 11.30 6.95 10.03
C ALA A 174 11.49 7.66 8.67
N ASP A 175 12.73 7.82 8.24
CA ASP A 175 13.15 8.39 6.96
C ASP A 175 13.48 7.34 5.90
N GLY A 176 13.13 6.07 6.16
CA GLY A 176 13.47 4.94 5.32
C GLY A 176 12.27 4.21 4.71
N PRO A 177 12.53 3.08 4.03
CA PRO A 177 11.51 2.27 3.35
C PRO A 177 10.37 1.77 4.27
N GLY A 178 10.61 1.67 5.58
CA GLY A 178 9.59 1.36 6.58
C GLY A 178 8.40 2.32 6.57
N ARG A 179 8.62 3.59 6.22
CA ARG A 179 7.54 4.59 6.14
C ARG A 179 6.54 4.28 5.03
N VAL A 180 7.02 3.88 3.85
CA VAL A 180 6.15 3.51 2.72
C VAL A 180 5.37 2.23 3.03
N ALA A 181 6.01 1.24 3.65
CA ALA A 181 5.34 0.02 4.09
C ALA A 181 4.28 0.29 5.17
N TYR A 182 4.56 1.18 6.12
CA TYR A 182 3.58 1.64 7.11
C TYR A 182 2.34 2.25 6.45
N VAL A 183 2.54 3.13 5.47
CA VAL A 183 1.42 3.71 4.70
C VAL A 183 0.66 2.65 3.93
N SER A 184 1.34 1.70 3.27
CA SER A 184 0.72 0.56 2.59
C SER A 184 -0.19 -0.21 3.55
N GLU A 185 0.28 -0.55 4.75
CA GLU A 185 -0.50 -1.27 5.76
C GLU A 185 -1.70 -0.46 6.27
N LEU A 186 -1.52 0.85 6.52
CA LEU A 186 -2.62 1.75 6.92
C LEU A 186 -3.73 1.83 5.87
N LEU A 187 -3.38 1.81 4.57
CA LEU A 187 -4.36 1.76 3.49
C LEU A 187 -5.15 0.44 3.52
N ALA A 188 -4.49 -0.69 3.82
CA ALA A 188 -5.17 -1.97 4.00
C ALA A 188 -6.20 -1.91 5.14
N ASP A 189 -5.79 -1.39 6.30
CA ASP A 189 -6.66 -1.25 7.46
C ASP A 189 -7.88 -0.37 7.18
N THR A 190 -7.65 0.74 6.47
CA THR A 190 -8.68 1.72 6.16
C THR A 190 -9.72 1.20 5.15
N TYR A 191 -9.28 0.50 4.12
CA TYR A 191 -10.10 0.20 2.94
C TYR A 191 -10.46 -1.27 2.76
N ALA A 192 -9.66 -2.20 3.29
CA ALA A 192 -9.98 -3.64 3.30
C ALA A 192 -10.54 -4.11 4.66
N GLY A 193 -10.46 -3.27 5.71
CA GLY A 193 -10.90 -3.63 7.06
C GLY A 193 -9.91 -4.56 7.75
N GLY A 194 -8.61 -4.22 7.63
CA GLY A 194 -7.50 -5.01 8.12
C GLY A 194 -7.65 -5.52 9.56
N HIS A 195 -6.98 -6.64 9.78
CA HIS A 195 -7.00 -7.48 10.97
C HIS A 195 -6.76 -6.64 12.24
N ARG A 196 -7.79 -6.48 13.07
CA ARG A 196 -7.61 -6.13 14.48
C ARG A 196 -7.26 -7.39 15.26
N ASP A 197 -6.01 -7.80 15.17
CA ASP A 197 -5.43 -8.65 16.20
C ASP A 197 -4.55 -7.76 17.08
N VAL A 198 -5.15 -7.31 18.19
CA VAL A 198 -4.46 -6.92 19.42
C VAL A 198 -4.87 -7.94 20.48
#